data_AF-A0A3D9E3M5-F1
#
_entry.id   AF-A0A3D9E3M5-F1
#
_cell.length_a   1.000
_cell.length_b   1.000
_cell.length_c   1.000
_cell.angle_alpha   90.00
_cell.angle_beta   90.00
_cell.angle_gamma   90.00
#
_symmetry.space_group_name_H-M   'P 1'
#
loop_
_entity.id
_entity.type
_entity.pdbx_description
1 polymer ?
#
loop_
_entity_poly.entity_id
_entity_poly.type
_entity_poly.pdbx_seq_one_letter_code
_entity_poly.pdbx_strand_id
1 'polypeptide(L)' 'MWDALRSLGGEVAAMGPDEPLLLARLRATHALEMPDTCVLAVAVHLRVPIATFDTRLAAVADEMSLLFSVD' A
#
# COMPACT_ATOMS: atom_id res chain seq x y z
N MET A 1 6.52 16.04 -12.90
CA MET A 1 6.06 15.41 -11.64
C MET A 1 6.34 13.91 -11.65
N TRP A 2 5.75 13.13 -12.56
CA TRP A 2 6.03 11.69 -12.67
C TRP A 2 7.50 11.36 -12.94
N ASP A 3 8.18 12.14 -13.77
CA ASP A 3 9.61 11.91 -14.05
C ASP A 3 10.51 12.21 -12.85
N ALA A 4 10.09 13.12 -11.96
CA ALA A 4 10.82 13.39 -10.73
C ALA A 4 10.73 12.19 -9.76
N LEU A 5 9.55 11.59 -9.62
CA LEU A 5 9.38 10.37 -8.82
C LEU A 5 10.20 9.21 -9.40
N ARG A 6 10.20 9.03 -10.73
CA ARG A 6 11.04 8.03 -11.40
C ARG A 6 12.54 8.29 -11.19
N SER A 7 12.98 9.54 -11.24
CA SER A 7 14.39 9.89 -11.00
C SER A 7 14.86 9.61 -9.57
N LEU A 8 13.94 9.55 -8.60
CA LEU A 8 14.20 9.14 -7.23
C LEU A 8 14.15 7.62 -7.04
N GLY A 9 13.93 6.85 -8.11
CA GLY A 9 13.78 5.40 -8.08
C GLY A 9 12.35 4.90 -7.89
N GLY A 10 11.34 5.78 -7.99
CA GLY A 10 9.94 5.41 -7.90
C GLY A 10 9.48 4.59 -9.11
N GLU A 11 8.95 3.40 -8.85
CA GLU A 11 8.38 2.52 -9.86
C GLU A 11 6.85 2.51 -9.79
N VAL A 12 6.20 2.28 -10.94
CA VAL A 12 4.74 2.13 -10.99
C VAL A 12 4.41 0.63 -10.92
N ALA A 13 3.69 0.23 -9.87
CA ALA A 13 3.22 -1.15 -9.71
C ALA A 13 2.09 -1.47 -10.70
N ALA A 14 2.22 -2.58 -11.44
CA ALA A 14 1.16 -3.10 -12.29
C ALA A 14 0.34 -4.15 -11.52
N MET A 15 -0.88 -3.80 -11.12
CA MET A 15 -1.69 -4.60 -10.17
C MET A 15 -2.51 -5.74 -10.82
N GLY A 16 -2.66 -5.71 -12.15
CA GLY A 16 -3.44 -6.69 -12.90
C GLY A 16 -4.96 -6.45 -12.85
N PRO A 17 -5.76 -7.29 -13.53
CA PRO A 17 -7.21 -7.07 -13.72
C PRO A 17 -8.04 -7.20 -12.44
N ASP A 18 -7.54 -7.92 -11.43
CA ASP A 18 -8.25 -8.14 -10.16
C ASP A 18 -8.04 -7.03 -9.13
N GLU A 19 -7.29 -5.97 -9.49
CA GLU A 19 -7.04 -4.81 -8.63
C GLU A 19 -8.33 -4.24 -7.99
N PRO A 20 -9.45 -4.03 -8.71
CA PRO A 20 -10.66 -3.48 -8.11
C PRO A 20 -11.26 -4.38 -7.02
N LEU A 21 -11.14 -5.71 -7.17
CA LEU A 21 -11.63 -6.68 -6.18
C LEU A 21 -10.72 -6.71 -4.94
N LEU A 22 -9.40 -6.57 -5.13
CA LEU A 22 -8.45 -6.42 -4.03
C LEU A 22 -8.74 -5.15 -3.22
N LEU A 23 -8.91 -4.01 -3.90
CA LEU A 23 -9.23 -2.74 -3.27
C LEU A 23 -10.55 -2.80 -2.49
N ALA A 24 -11.61 -3.33 -3.11
CA ALA A 24 -12.91 -3.46 -2.47
C ALA A 24 -12.84 -4.32 -1.19
N ARG A 25 -12.12 -5.44 -1.24
CA ARG A 25 -11.91 -6.32 -0.09
C ARG A 25 -11.16 -5.61 1.03
N LEU A 26 -9.99 -5.04 0.74
CA LEU A 26 -9.16 -4.37 1.74
C LEU A 26 -9.89 -3.17 2.39
N ARG A 27 -10.61 -2.39 1.58
CA ARG A 27 -11.42 -1.28 2.08
C ARG A 27 -12.54 -1.76 3.00
N ALA A 28 -13.25 -2.82 2.61
CA ALA A 28 -14.33 -3.37 3.42
C ALA A 28 -13.81 -3.95 4.75
N THR A 29 -12.62 -4.56 4.75
CA THR A 29 -12.01 -5.15 5.94
C THR A 29 -11.47 -4.11 6.92
N HIS A 30 -10.72 -3.11 6.42
CA HIS A 30 -9.97 -2.19 7.30
C HIS A 30 -10.55 -0.77 7.37
N ALA A 31 -11.55 -0.46 6.54
CA ALA A 31 -12.21 0.85 6.47
C ALA A 31 -11.22 2.03 6.31
N LEU A 32 -10.12 1.82 5.58
CA LEU A 32 -9.17 2.88 5.24
C LEU A 32 -9.77 3.86 4.23
N GLU A 33 -9.24 5.07 4.16
CA GLU A 33 -9.54 5.97 3.05
C GLU A 33 -9.00 5.40 1.73
N MET A 34 -9.53 5.85 0.59
CA MET A 34 -9.15 5.26 -0.72
C MET A 34 -7.65 5.38 -1.00
N PRO A 35 -6.98 6.53 -0.74
CA PRO A 35 -5.53 6.62 -0.92
C PRO A 35 -4.77 5.55 -0.14
N ASP A 36 -5.05 5.39 1.15
CA ASP A 36 -4.40 4.39 2.01
C ASP A 36 -4.74 2.95 1.61
N THR A 37 -5.98 2.71 1.16
CA THR A 37 -6.39 1.41 0.61
C THR A 37 -5.54 1.05 -0.62
N CYS A 38 -5.28 2.01 -1.51
CA CYS A 38 -4.44 1.79 -2.68
C CYS A 38 -2.99 1.49 -2.28
N VAL A 39 -2.43 2.20 -1.31
CA VAL A 39 -1.08 1.92 -0.79
C VAL A 39 -1.01 0.51 -0.20
N LEU A 40 -1.98 0.14 0.63
CA LEU A 40 -2.06 -1.20 1.22
C LEU A 40 -2.21 -2.29 0.15
N ALA A 41 -3.03 -2.05 -0.88
CA ALA A 41 -3.21 -3.00 -1.97
C ALA A 41 -1.91 -3.27 -2.73
N VAL A 42 -1.14 -2.23 -3.05
CA VAL A 42 0.18 -2.37 -3.71
C VAL A 42 1.13 -3.19 -2.83
N ALA A 43 1.20 -2.89 -1.53
CA ALA A 43 2.04 -3.61 -0.58
C ALA A 43 1.67 -5.11 -0.49
N VAL A 44 0.36 -5.42 -0.44
CA VAL A 44 -0.15 -6.80 -0.45
C VAL A 44 0.20 -7.51 -1.75
N HIS A 45 0.01 -6.84 -2.89
CA HIS A 45 0.27 -7.42 -4.22
C HIS A 45 1.75 -7.73 -4.43
N LEU A 46 2.63 -6.79 -4.09
CA LEU A 46 4.07 -6.92 -4.25
C LEU A 46 4.75 -7.66 -3.08
N ARG A 47 4.02 -7.87 -1.98
CA ARG A 47 4.52 -8.47 -0.72
C ARG A 47 5.71 -7.70 -0.15
N VAL A 48 5.59 -6.38 -0.11
CA VAL A 48 6.63 -5.47 0.37
C VAL A 48 6.14 -4.67 1.58
N PRO A 49 7.03 -4.27 2.50
CA PRO A 49 6.64 -3.49 3.66
C PRO A 49 6.28 -2.05 3.30
N ILE A 50 5.42 -1.44 4.12
CA ILE A 50 4.99 -0.04 4.05
C ILE A 50 5.79 0.75 5.08
N ALA A 51 6.53 1.76 4.60
CA ALA A 51 7.05 2.83 5.44
C ALA A 51 6.08 4.01 5.41
N THR A 52 5.51 4.39 6.55
CA THR A 52 4.56 5.49 6.65
C THR A 52 4.64 6.19 8.00
N PHE A 53 4.35 7.50 8.01
CA PHE A 53 4.13 8.28 9.23
C PHE A 53 2.64 8.36 9.63
N ASP A 54 1.74 7.83 8.78
CA ASP A 54 0.32 7.75 9.10
C ASP A 54 0.07 6.60 10.09
N THR A 55 -0.44 6.92 11.27
CA THR A 55 -0.63 5.96 12.36
C THR A 55 -1.73 4.95 12.07
N ARG A 56 -2.75 5.32 11.29
CA ARG A 56 -3.86 4.43 10.94
C ARG A 56 -3.41 3.41 9.90
N LEU A 57 -2.70 3.85 8.87
CA LEU A 57 -2.12 2.94 7.87
C LEU A 57 -1.02 2.06 8.50
N ALA A 58 -0.18 2.60 9.39
CA ALA A 58 0.83 1.83 10.09
C ALA A 58 0.23 0.69 10.92
N ALA A 59 -0.84 0.95 11.66
CA ALA A 59 -1.52 -0.07 12.47
C ALA A 59 -2.10 -1.21 11.61
N VAL A 60 -2.72 -0.88 10.47
CA VAL A 60 -3.24 -1.90 9.54
C VAL A 60 -2.11 -2.66 8.86
N ALA A 61 -1.03 -1.98 8.47
CA ALA A 61 0.14 -2.63 7.90
C ALA A 61 0.77 -3.63 8.89
N ASP A 62 0.85 -3.27 10.17
CA ASP A 62 1.38 -4.13 11.24
C ASP A 62 0.50 -5.38 11.45
N GLU A 63 -0.83 -5.21 11.52
CA GLU A 63 -1.79 -6.33 11.58
C GLU A 63 -1.57 -7.34 10.44
N MET A 64 -1.17 -6.86 9.26
CA MET A 64 -0.90 -7.67 8.08
C MET A 64 0.56 -8.12 7.94
N SER A 65 1.43 -7.85 8.93
CA SER A 65 2.88 -8.11 8.86
C SER A 65 3.56 -7.45 7.65
N LEU A 66 3.09 -6.26 7.30
CA LEU A 66 3.57 -5.42 6.20
C LEU A 66 4.12 -4.08 6.73
N LEU A 67 4.24 -3.85 8.02
CA LEU A 67 4.86 -2.61 8.52
C LEU A 67 6.38 -2.69 8.34
N PHE A 68 6.97 -1.62 7.78
CA PHE A 68 8.42 -1.47 7.76
C PHE A 68 8.94 -1.20 9.17
N SER A 69 9.77 -2.11 9.70
CA SER A 69 10.50 -1.93 10.96
C SER A 69 11.97 -1.70 10.66
N VAL A 70 12.60 -0.80 11.43
CA VAL A 70 14.06 -0.66 11.47
C VAL A 70 14.51 -1.36 12.74
N ASP A 71 15.25 -2.46 12.59
CA ASP A 71 15.94 -3.13 13.70
C ASP A 71 17.09 -2.27 14.25
#